data_AF-A0A016TDS8-F1
#
_entry.id   AF-A0A016TDS8-F1
#
_cell.length_a   1.000
_cell.length_b   1.000
_cell.length_c   1.000
_cell.angle_alpha   90.00
_cell.angle_beta   90.00
_cell.angle_gamma   90.00
#
_symmetry.space_group_name_H-M   'P 1'
#
loop_
_entity.id
_entity.type
_entity.pdbx_description
1 polymer ?
#
loop_
_entity_poly.entity_id
_entity_poly.type
_entity_poly.pdbx_seq_one_letter_code
_entity_poly.pdbx_strand_id
1 'polypeptide(L)'
;MPFGQVPVLEVDGKQLAQSSAISRYLARKFGLAGKTPFEDAVVDSIADQCADFRIESRPYFYATIGLKEGDPEQLKEEVFLPARDKFYGSLTKFLKGNPSDKQLWHILGQRLKGIDLSITCLKVKAHMEKVRAIPNLKKWIENSPVRPF
;
A
#
# COMPACT_ATOMS: atom_id res chain seq x y z
N MET A 1 0.89 8.24 -22.44
CA MET A 1 1.61 7.48 -21.39
C MET A 1 2.99 8.07 -21.19
N PRO A 2 3.18 8.96 -20.18
CA PRO A 2 4.40 9.76 -20.03
C PRO A 2 5.72 8.95 -20.00
N PHE A 3 5.69 7.73 -19.44
CA PHE A 3 6.88 6.88 -19.28
C PHE A 3 6.74 5.50 -19.95
N GLY A 4 5.80 5.33 -20.88
CA GLY A 4 5.54 4.02 -21.49
C GLY A 4 5.03 2.94 -20.51
N GLN A 5 4.58 3.34 -19.32
CA GLN A 5 4.13 2.47 -18.24
C GLN A 5 2.75 2.88 -17.75
N VAL A 6 2.01 1.91 -17.21
CA VAL A 6 0.78 2.10 -16.44
C VAL A 6 1.06 1.94 -14.94
N PRO A 7 0.27 2.57 -14.04
CA PRO A 7 -0.92 3.38 -14.31
C PRO A 7 -0.63 4.82 -14.74
N VAL A 8 -1.59 5.41 -15.46
CA VAL A 8 -1.68 6.85 -15.77
C VAL A 8 -3.08 7.34 -15.41
N LEU A 9 -3.16 8.40 -14.61
CA LEU A 9 -4.37 9.15 -14.33
C LEU A 9 -4.42 10.37 -15.27
N GLU A 10 -5.56 10.63 -15.88
CA GLU A 10 -5.81 11.86 -16.65
C GLU A 10 -6.79 12.76 -15.89
N VAL A 11 -6.43 14.04 -15.74
CA VAL A 11 -7.27 15.07 -15.10
C VAL A 11 -7.21 16.32 -15.96
N ASP A 12 -8.36 16.74 -16.49
CA ASP A 12 -8.50 17.94 -17.33
C ASP A 12 -7.48 17.98 -18.50
N GLY A 13 -7.32 16.84 -19.18
CA GLY A 13 -6.36 16.67 -20.30
C GLY A 13 -4.89 16.57 -19.88
N LYS A 14 -4.57 16.62 -18.59
CA LYS A 14 -3.19 16.45 -18.07
C LYS A 14 -2.97 15.03 -17.58
N GLN A 15 -1.85 14.43 -17.99
CA GLN A 15 -1.47 13.07 -17.61
C GLN A 15 -0.54 13.06 -16.40
N LEU A 16 -0.87 12.23 -15.40
CA LEU A 16 -0.05 11.93 -14.22
C LEU A 16 0.23 10.43 -14.18
N ALA A 17 1.50 10.03 -14.29
CA ALA A 17 1.93 8.64 -14.18
C ALA A 17 2.41 8.29 -12.77
N GLN A 18 2.74 7.01 -12.53
CA GLN A 18 3.23 6.44 -11.27
C GLN A 18 2.16 6.30 -10.18
N SER A 19 1.87 5.05 -9.78
CA SER A 19 0.82 4.71 -8.80
C SER A 19 0.95 5.50 -7.48
N SER A 20 2.15 5.62 -6.93
CA SER A 20 2.40 6.37 -5.69
C SER A 20 2.20 7.87 -5.84
N ALA A 21 2.51 8.45 -7.01
CA ALA A 21 2.28 9.87 -7.27
C ALA A 21 0.79 10.16 -7.46
N ILE A 22 0.09 9.29 -8.20
CA ILE A 22 -1.36 9.35 -8.38
C ILE A 22 -2.08 9.27 -7.02
N SER A 23 -1.73 8.30 -6.17
CA SER A 23 -2.32 8.16 -4.84
C SER A 23 -2.10 9.39 -3.96
N ARG A 24 -0.91 10.00 -4.00
CA ARG A 24 -0.61 11.26 -3.27
C ARG A 24 -1.44 12.43 -3.76
N TYR A 25 -1.53 12.59 -5.08
CA TYR A 25 -2.34 13.65 -5.69
C TYR A 25 -3.81 13.53 -5.27
N LEU A 26 -4.39 12.33 -5.36
CA LEU A 26 -5.78 12.09 -4.96
C LEU A 26 -5.98 12.26 -3.45
N ALA A 27 -5.03 11.81 -2.63
CA ALA A 27 -5.10 12.00 -1.18
C ALA A 27 -5.16 13.49 -0.81
N ARG A 28 -4.32 14.34 -1.43
CA ARG A 28 -4.37 15.80 -1.23
C ARG A 28 -5.67 16.40 -1.75
N LYS A 29 -6.10 16.01 -2.96
CA LYS A 29 -7.32 16.52 -3.60
C LYS A 29 -8.58 16.26 -2.76
N PHE A 30 -8.63 15.13 -2.05
CA PHE A 30 -9.79 14.73 -1.24
C PHE A 30 -9.60 14.92 0.27
N GLY A 31 -8.57 15.68 0.71
CA GLY A 31 -8.36 15.96 2.13
C GLY A 31 -8.00 14.73 2.98
N LEU A 32 -7.40 13.71 2.36
CA LEU A 32 -6.96 12.45 2.98
C LEU A 32 -5.45 12.43 3.27
N ALA A 33 -4.75 13.54 2.99
CA ALA A 33 -3.33 13.70 3.27
C ALA A 33 -3.10 14.24 4.70
N GLY A 34 -1.84 14.49 5.06
CA GLY A 34 -1.48 15.17 6.30
C GLY A 34 -1.99 16.61 6.31
N LYS A 35 -2.20 17.18 7.50
CA LYS A 35 -2.66 18.57 7.66
C LYS A 35 -1.52 19.58 7.52
N THR A 36 -0.28 19.12 7.69
CA THR A 36 0.93 19.93 7.58
C THR A 36 1.89 19.31 6.57
N PRO A 37 2.82 20.09 5.99
CA PRO A 37 3.85 19.55 5.11
C PRO A 37 4.66 18.42 5.76
N PHE A 38 4.89 18.49 7.07
CA PHE A 38 5.60 17.44 7.79
C PHE A 38 4.75 16.18 7.96
N GLU A 39 3.47 16.30 8.31
CA GLU A 39 2.56 15.15 8.35
C GLU A 39 2.46 14.46 6.98
N ASP A 40 2.44 15.25 5.89
CA ASP A 40 2.50 14.75 4.52
C ASP A 40 3.80 13.97 4.25
N ALA A 41 4.94 14.50 4.70
CA ALA A 41 6.24 13.85 4.55
C ALA A 41 6.33 12.55 5.36
N VAL A 42 5.76 12.49 6.56
CA VAL A 42 5.70 11.27 7.38
C VAL A 42 4.84 10.19 6.69
N VAL A 43 3.75 10.60 6.06
CA VAL A 43 2.91 9.69 5.27
C VAL A 43 3.65 9.15 4.05
N ASP A 44 4.40 10.02 3.36
CA ASP A 44 5.18 9.64 2.19
C ASP A 44 6.31 8.68 2.58
N SER A 45 7.03 8.93 3.67
CA SER A 45 8.12 8.04 4.12
C SER A 45 7.64 6.64 4.49
N ILE A 46 6.47 6.53 5.14
CA ILE A 46 5.87 5.24 5.45
C ILE A 46 5.48 4.49 4.16
N ALA A 47 4.96 5.20 3.16
CA ALA A 47 4.59 4.58 1.89
C ALA A 47 5.80 4.06 1.12
N ASP A 48 6.91 4.80 1.14
CA ASP A 48 8.17 4.38 0.55
C ASP A 48 8.74 3.16 1.28
N GLN A 49 8.63 3.12 2.61
CA GLN A 49 8.99 1.95 3.41
C GLN A 49 8.13 0.71 3.05
N CYS A 50 6.85 0.88 2.70
CA CYS A 50 6.01 -0.20 2.18
C CYS A 50 6.45 -0.64 0.77
N ALA A 51 6.91 0.29 -0.06
CA ALA A 51 7.44 -0.03 -1.39
C ALA A 51 8.71 -0.86 -1.30
N ASP A 52 9.61 -0.54 -0.36
CA ASP A 52 10.82 -1.31 -0.07
C ASP A 52 10.47 -2.73 0.37
N PHE A 53 9.54 -2.88 1.32
CA PHE A 53 9.05 -4.20 1.74
C PHE A 53 8.50 -5.02 0.58
N ARG A 54 7.76 -4.38 -0.34
CA ARG A 54 7.23 -5.04 -1.55
C ARG A 54 8.36 -5.49 -2.49
N ILE A 55 9.44 -4.71 -2.61
CA ILE A 55 10.61 -5.08 -3.41
C ILE A 55 11.34 -6.27 -2.79
N GLU A 56 11.57 -6.26 -1.47
CA GLU A 56 12.20 -7.36 -0.74
C GLU A 56 11.38 -8.65 -0.85
N SER A 57 10.05 -8.53 -0.76
CA SER A 57 9.12 -9.67 -0.86
C SER A 57 8.78 -10.09 -2.29
N ARG A 58 9.31 -9.40 -3.31
CA ARG A 58 8.97 -9.62 -4.73
C ARG A 58 9.17 -11.06 -5.19
N PRO A 59 10.24 -11.79 -4.82
CA PRO A 59 10.43 -13.18 -5.23
C PRO A 59 9.27 -14.08 -4.81
N TYR A 60 8.86 -13.99 -3.53
CA TYR A 60 7.73 -14.72 -2.99
C TYR A 60 6.44 -14.37 -3.74
N PHE A 61 6.11 -13.08 -3.84
CA PHE A 61 4.87 -12.67 -4.50
C PHE A 61 4.80 -13.14 -5.96
N TYR A 62 5.90 -13.04 -6.72
CA TYR A 62 5.92 -13.43 -8.13
C TYR A 62 5.81 -14.94 -8.31
N ALA A 63 6.37 -15.74 -7.39
CA ALA A 63 6.18 -17.18 -7.38
C ALA A 63 4.73 -17.57 -7.07
N THR A 64 4.12 -16.94 -6.06
CA THR A 64 2.72 -17.24 -5.66
C THR A 64 1.71 -16.95 -6.78
N ILE A 65 1.95 -15.93 -7.60
CA ILE A 65 1.05 -15.56 -8.71
C ILE A 65 1.48 -16.15 -10.06
N GLY A 66 2.46 -17.07 -10.08
CA GLY A 66 2.91 -17.76 -11.30
C GLY A 66 3.64 -16.87 -12.31
N LEU A 67 4.12 -15.70 -11.91
CA LEU A 67 4.92 -14.81 -12.77
C LEU A 67 6.41 -15.16 -12.78
N LYS A 68 6.88 -15.99 -11.83
CA LYS A 68 8.25 -16.47 -11.78
C LYS A 68 8.28 -17.89 -11.21
N GLU A 69 9.19 -18.72 -11.69
CA GLU A 69 9.47 -20.03 -11.08
C GLU A 69 10.03 -19.87 -9.66
N GLY A 70 9.59 -20.73 -8.75
CA GLY A 70 10.04 -20.80 -7.36
C GLY A 70 9.03 -21.56 -6.50
N ASP A 71 9.52 -22.18 -5.43
CA ASP A 71 8.70 -22.82 -4.40
C ASP A 71 8.13 -21.72 -3.46
N PRO A 72 6.81 -21.46 -3.49
CA PRO A 72 6.20 -20.41 -2.66
C PRO A 72 6.39 -20.65 -1.17
N GLU A 73 6.36 -21.91 -0.71
CA GLU A 73 6.55 -22.30 0.68
C GLU A 73 7.97 -22.01 1.14
N GLN A 74 8.98 -22.36 0.33
CA GLN A 74 10.38 -22.03 0.62
C GLN A 74 10.60 -20.51 0.64
N LEU A 75 10.13 -19.81 -0.40
CA LEU A 75 10.28 -18.35 -0.51
C LEU A 75 9.55 -17.60 0.60
N LYS A 76 8.49 -18.19 1.15
CA LYS A 76 7.80 -17.63 2.31
C LYS A 76 8.72 -17.56 3.52
N GLU A 77 9.36 -18.68 3.85
CA GLU A 77 10.24 -18.80 5.02
C GLU A 77 11.54 -18.01 4.85
N GLU A 78 12.17 -18.09 3.68
CA GLU A 78 13.48 -17.50 3.44
C GLU A 78 13.46 -16.01 3.07
N VAL A 79 12.38 -15.53 2.43
CA VAL A 79 12.31 -14.17 1.89
C VAL A 79 11.20 -13.36 2.56
N PHE A 80 9.97 -13.86 2.51
CA PHE A 80 8.81 -13.07 2.94
C PHE A 80 8.76 -12.84 4.45
N LEU A 81 8.92 -13.88 5.28
CA LEU A 81 8.85 -13.73 6.73
C LEU A 81 9.98 -12.84 7.29
N PRO A 82 11.25 -12.96 6.85
CA PRO A 82 12.31 -12.04 7.26
C PRO A 82 12.04 -10.59 6.83
N ALA A 83 11.62 -10.37 5.58
CA ALA A 83 11.28 -9.03 5.08
C ALA A 83 10.11 -8.42 5.88
N ARG A 84 9.10 -9.24 6.21
CA ARG A 84 7.94 -8.87 7.01
C ARG A 84 8.37 -8.43 8.41
N ASP A 85 9.19 -9.23 9.08
CA ASP A 85 9.62 -8.97 10.46
C ASP A 85 10.51 -7.74 10.54
N LYS A 86 11.41 -7.55 9.56
CA LYS A 86 12.20 -6.32 9.39
C LYS A 86 11.29 -5.11 9.21
N PHE A 87 10.33 -5.18 8.29
CA PHE A 87 9.38 -4.10 8.03
C PHE A 87 8.58 -3.74 9.29
N TYR A 88 8.07 -4.73 10.03
CA TYR A 88 7.34 -4.49 11.28
C TYR A 88 8.20 -3.93 12.39
N GLY A 89 9.43 -4.42 12.53
CA GLY A 89 10.39 -3.90 13.50
C GLY A 89 10.62 -2.40 13.28
N SER A 90 10.88 -2.00 12.04
CA SER A 90 11.09 -0.61 11.65
C SER A 90 9.84 0.24 11.82
N LEU A 91 8.69 -0.22 11.30
CA LEU A 91 7.43 0.53 11.36
C LEU A 91 6.97 0.73 12.80
N THR A 92 7.06 -0.30 13.64
CA THR A 92 6.65 -0.21 15.06
C THR A 92 7.54 0.76 15.83
N LYS A 93 8.86 0.75 15.59
CA LYS A 93 9.78 1.70 16.21
C LYS A 93 9.46 3.14 15.79
N PHE A 94 9.21 3.34 14.49
CA PHE A 94 8.90 4.66 13.94
C PHE A 94 7.57 5.22 14.46
N LEU A 95 6.53 4.40 14.55
CA LEU A 95 5.21 4.82 15.03
C LEU A 95 5.18 5.07 16.54
N LYS A 96 5.93 4.31 17.36
CA LYS A 96 6.04 4.58 18.81
C LYS A 96 6.66 5.94 19.11
N GLY A 97 7.48 6.49 18.20
CA GLY A 97 8.10 7.81 18.35
C GLY A 97 7.24 8.98 17.85
N ASN A 98 6.10 8.72 17.19
CA ASN A 98 5.28 9.75 16.54
C ASN A 98 3.84 9.73 17.08
N PRO A 99 3.42 10.71 17.91
CA PRO A 99 2.10 10.75 18.55
C PRO A 99 0.91 11.02 17.61
N SER A 100 1.13 11.18 16.30
CA SER A 100 0.09 11.39 15.27
C SER A 100 -0.63 10.08 14.87
N ASP A 101 -0.88 9.23 15.86
CA ASP A 101 -1.20 7.79 15.76
C ASP A 101 -2.41 7.53 14.84
N LYS A 102 -3.52 8.27 14.96
CA LYS A 102 -4.76 7.96 14.20
C LYS A 102 -4.68 8.23 12.70
N GLN A 103 -3.99 9.28 12.28
CA GLN A 103 -4.00 9.72 10.87
C GLN A 103 -2.99 8.92 10.03
N LEU A 104 -1.87 8.52 10.63
CA LEU A 104 -0.86 7.68 9.99
C LEU A 104 -1.38 6.27 9.72
N TRP A 105 -2.08 5.65 10.68
CA TRP A 105 -2.78 4.37 10.44
C TRP A 105 -3.86 4.51 9.37
N HIS A 106 -4.58 5.64 9.33
CA HIS A 106 -5.62 5.86 8.33
C HIS A 106 -5.07 5.81 6.90
N ILE A 107 -3.92 6.46 6.69
CA ILE A 107 -3.31 6.61 5.38
C ILE A 107 -2.55 5.35 4.97
N LEU A 108 -1.94 4.64 5.93
CA LEU A 108 -1.36 3.31 5.73
C LEU A 108 -2.35 2.34 5.09
N GLY A 109 -3.58 2.23 5.60
CA GLY A 109 -4.57 1.31 5.01
C GLY A 109 -5.05 1.69 3.60
N GLN A 110 -4.94 2.97 3.21
CA GLN A 110 -5.34 3.43 1.87
C GLN A 110 -4.30 3.10 0.80
N ARG A 111 -3.00 3.18 1.11
CA ARG A 111 -1.91 2.91 0.15
C ARG A 111 -1.62 1.43 -0.07
N LEU A 112 -2.15 0.57 0.79
CA LEU A 112 -1.87 -0.86 0.83
C LEU A 112 -2.81 -1.71 -0.06
N LYS A 113 -3.51 -1.08 -1.01
CA LYS A 113 -4.38 -1.75 -1.98
C LYS A 113 -3.53 -2.54 -2.99
N GLY A 114 -3.60 -3.88 -2.94
CA GLY A 114 -2.93 -4.80 -3.88
C GLY A 114 -1.84 -5.69 -3.27
N ILE A 115 -1.56 -5.55 -1.97
CA ILE A 115 -0.79 -6.54 -1.21
C ILE A 115 -1.81 -7.24 -0.31
N ASP A 116 -1.99 -8.55 -0.43
CA ASP A 116 -2.78 -9.30 0.54
C ASP A 116 -2.07 -9.26 1.91
N LEU A 117 -2.42 -8.26 2.72
CA LEU A 117 -1.87 -8.07 4.07
C LEU A 117 -2.60 -8.88 5.14
N SER A 118 -3.52 -9.78 4.77
CA SER A 118 -4.10 -10.70 5.75
C SER A 118 -3.03 -11.51 6.49
N ILE A 119 -1.86 -11.68 5.88
CA ILE A 119 -0.70 -12.41 6.39
C ILE A 119 0.24 -11.53 7.26
N THR A 120 0.07 -10.21 7.28
CA THR A 120 1.13 -9.29 7.75
C THR A 120 0.75 -8.50 9.01
N CYS A 121 -0.44 -7.91 9.18
CA CYS A 121 -0.79 -7.22 10.45
C CYS A 121 -2.29 -7.11 10.73
N LEU A 122 -2.72 -7.60 11.90
CA LEU A 122 -4.10 -7.49 12.41
C LEU A 122 -4.64 -6.05 12.47
N LYS A 123 -3.81 -5.05 12.83
CA LYS A 123 -4.22 -3.64 12.89
C LYS A 123 -4.44 -3.03 11.50
N VAL A 124 -3.58 -3.39 10.54
CA VAL A 124 -3.72 -2.99 9.14
C VAL A 124 -4.96 -3.64 8.54
N LYS A 125 -5.19 -4.93 8.80
CA LYS A 125 -6.40 -5.65 8.38
C LYS A 125 -7.68 -4.99 8.90
N ALA A 126 -7.77 -4.73 10.19
CA ALA A 126 -8.94 -4.07 10.79
C ALA A 126 -9.19 -2.68 10.20
N HIS A 127 -8.12 -1.93 9.88
CA HIS A 127 -8.26 -0.63 9.23
C HIS A 127 -8.65 -0.74 7.74
N MET A 128 -8.10 -1.71 7.01
CA MET A 128 -8.53 -2.00 5.64
C MET A 128 -10.02 -2.38 5.58
N GLU A 129 -10.50 -3.19 6.53
CA GLU A 129 -11.92 -3.55 6.64
C GLU A 129 -12.80 -2.31 6.85
N LYS A 130 -12.38 -1.38 7.73
CA LYS A 130 -13.07 -0.10 7.93
C LYS A 130 -13.11 0.75 6.66
N VAL A 131 -12.00 0.84 5.93
CA VAL A 131 -11.93 1.58 4.65
C VAL A 131 -12.86 0.92 3.62
N ARG A 132 -12.81 -0.41 3.47
CA ARG A 132 -13.68 -1.16 2.55
C ARG A 132 -15.16 -1.06 2.89
N ALA A 133 -15.51 -0.78 4.15
CA ALA A 133 -16.88 -0.56 4.59
C ALA A 133 -17.46 0.83 4.22
N ILE A 134 -16.64 1.78 3.74
CA ILE A 134 -17.13 3.09 3.28
C ILE A 134 -18.16 2.87 2.15
N PRO A 135 -19.40 3.41 2.23
CA PRO A 135 -20.49 3.05 1.32
C PRO A 135 -20.16 3.15 -0.17
N ASN A 136 -19.52 4.25 -0.57
CA ASN A 136 -19.12 4.48 -1.96
C ASN A 136 -18.02 3.49 -2.41
N LEU A 137 -17.07 3.15 -1.53
CA LEU A 137 -16.02 2.19 -1.84
C LEU A 137 -16.55 0.77 -1.86
N LYS A 138 -17.41 0.39 -0.90
CA LYS A 138 -18.09 -0.90 -0.85
C LYS A 138 -18.86 -1.14 -2.16
N LYS A 139 -19.70 -0.17 -2.55
CA LYS A 139 -20.44 -0.22 -3.82
C LYS A 139 -19.51 -0.34 -5.03
N TRP A 140 -18.38 0.39 -5.05
CA TRP A 140 -17.41 0.26 -6.14
C TRP A 140 -16.76 -1.13 -6.19
N ILE A 141 -16.38 -1.70 -5.04
CA ILE A 141 -15.79 -3.04 -4.95
C ILE A 141 -16.77 -4.10 -5.45
N GLU A 142 -18.03 -4.04 -5.00
CA GLU A 142 -19.08 -5.00 -5.40
C GLU A 142 -19.38 -4.97 -6.90
N ASN A 143 -19.21 -3.83 -7.57
CA ASN A 143 -19.42 -3.67 -9.00
C ASN A 143 -18.14 -3.81 -9.84
N SER A 144 -16.99 -4.04 -9.22
CA SER A 144 -15.71 -4.16 -9.94
C SER A 144 -15.56 -5.56 -10.53
N PRO A 145 -14.95 -5.70 -11.73
CA PRO A 145 -14.64 -7.02 -12.28
C PRO A 145 -13.77 -7.84 -11.33
N VAL A 146 -14.12 -9.11 -11.14
CA VAL A 146 -13.28 -10.07 -10.41
C VAL A 146 -11.99 -10.28 -11.20
N ARG A 147 -10.84 -10.14 -10.53
CA ARG A 147 -9.52 -10.36 -11.13
C ARG A 147 -8.82 -11.50 -10.37
N PRO A 148 -8.05 -12.35 -11.08
CA PRO A 148 -7.34 -13.46 -10.46
C PRO A 148 -6.03 -13.04 -9.76
N PHE A 149 -5.74 -11.73 -9.71
CA PHE A 149 -4.53 -11.13 -9.14
C PHE A 149 -4.88 -9.90 -8.29
#